data_AF-A0A2A5AJ11-F1
#
_entry.id   AF-A0A2A5AJ11-F1
#
_cell.length_a   1.000
_cell.length_b   1.000
_cell.length_c   1.000
_cell.angle_alpha   90.00
_cell.angle_beta   90.00
_cell.angle_gamma   90.00
#
_symmetry.space_group_name_H-M   'P 1'
#
loop_
_entity.id
_entity.type
_entity.pdbx_description
1 polymer ?
#
loop_
_entity_poly.entity_id
_entity_poly.type
_entity_poly.pdbx_seq_one_letter_code
_entity_poly.pdbx_strand_id
1 'polypeptide(L)'
;MELTEILILAATQLGLVISFAIAGLAAYTLKLRTKLKRLENPEDDTENPDNQETGESEENNQALQPWQYEEYLSEEIEKTKQLYHMFAGDEKEPEINSNMAPKLQAIGIRFQYLSAERNALKASLELKDYWQHLEDPLIKLAISLTPEPIEPIAPAVPENDICQEELDLLESALREAETKNSELKTYKTAFLDLQKKWNATQPNQYALHQQLKSMTDQAENKEQLHAQLDNYQQYFSDVGDAFADDDTKLSPKQQGTKNFDQNLNALHNVTLEQSRTIAKLKDELEKMKAAPGADLEQIEKYAGHTERLESMLNESSTCIELLETELDASQETVRSLMDRLSEEDEGTPKDDMQNIIEQFTLDSQNMMNTVQMLEEENEQLREKSENAPPSEQISQPAANDSNQLKTQLKSKTEDLLNLQSEFNELEQRYLALFEKNIE
;
A
#
# COMPACT_ATOMS: atom_id res chain seq x y z
N MET A 1 59.57 -10.63 -30.85
CA MET A 1 58.12 -10.44 -30.88
C MET A 1 57.90 -8.99 -30.52
N GLU A 2 57.68 -8.18 -31.54
CA GLU A 2 57.66 -6.72 -31.38
C GLU A 2 56.38 -6.29 -30.66
N LEU A 3 56.44 -5.18 -29.92
CA LEU A 3 55.34 -4.64 -29.12
C LEU A 3 54.03 -4.46 -29.94
N THR A 4 54.18 -4.30 -31.25
CA THR A 4 53.13 -4.24 -32.27
C THR A 4 52.37 -5.57 -32.43
N GLU A 5 53.03 -6.71 -32.36
CA GLU A 5 52.40 -8.05 -32.49
C GLU A 5 51.53 -8.37 -31.27
N ILE A 6 51.98 -7.98 -30.07
CA ILE A 6 51.22 -8.16 -28.82
C ILE A 6 49.96 -7.29 -28.83
N LEU A 7 50.06 -6.05 -29.33
CA LEU A 7 48.93 -5.12 -29.38
C LEU A 7 47.86 -5.55 -30.40
N ILE A 8 48.27 -6.13 -31.53
CA ILE A 8 47.34 -6.73 -32.50
C ILE A 8 46.66 -7.97 -31.91
N LEU A 9 47.39 -8.81 -31.18
CA LEU A 9 46.82 -9.99 -30.51
C LEU A 9 45.79 -9.58 -29.43
N ALA A 10 46.08 -8.55 -28.64
CA ALA A 10 45.15 -8.04 -27.63
C ALA A 10 43.89 -7.43 -28.27
N ALA A 11 44.05 -6.65 -29.34
CA ALA A 11 42.92 -6.05 -30.06
C ALA A 11 42.01 -7.11 -30.70
N THR A 12 42.59 -8.17 -31.26
CA THR A 12 41.82 -9.28 -31.85
C THR A 12 41.06 -10.08 -30.79
N GLN A 13 41.66 -10.35 -29.63
CA GLN A 13 40.96 -11.03 -28.53
C GLN A 13 39.81 -10.19 -27.99
N LEU A 14 40.00 -8.87 -27.83
CA LEU A 14 38.96 -7.97 -27.33
C LEU A 14 37.79 -7.84 -28.32
N GLY A 15 38.08 -7.79 -29.62
CA GLY A 15 37.04 -7.83 -30.66
C GLY A 15 36.22 -9.13 -30.66
N LEU A 16 36.85 -10.26 -30.34
CA LEU A 16 36.20 -11.57 -30.25
C LEU A 16 35.24 -11.65 -29.06
N VAL A 17 35.66 -11.14 -27.89
CA VAL A 17 34.81 -11.07 -26.69
C VAL A 17 33.60 -10.16 -26.92
N ILE A 18 33.79 -9.00 -27.55
CA ILE A 18 32.67 -8.10 -27.88
C ILE A 18 31.69 -8.75 -28.87
N SER A 19 32.21 -9.50 -29.85
CA SER A 19 31.36 -10.21 -30.82
C SER A 19 30.50 -11.29 -30.15
N PHE A 20 31.06 -12.03 -29.19
CA PHE A 20 30.30 -13.00 -28.40
C PHE A 20 29.26 -12.33 -27.49
N ALA A 21 29.57 -11.19 -26.89
CA ALA A 21 28.62 -10.43 -26.08
C ALA A 21 27.43 -9.92 -26.91
N ILE A 22 27.69 -9.41 -28.12
CA ILE A 22 26.64 -8.96 -29.05
C ILE A 22 25.77 -10.13 -29.51
N ALA A 23 26.39 -11.28 -29.83
CA ALA A 23 25.64 -12.50 -30.19
C ALA A 23 24.77 -13.01 -29.04
N GLY A 24 25.28 -12.97 -27.80
CA GLY A 24 24.52 -13.32 -26.60
C GLY A 24 23.32 -12.39 -26.37
N LEU A 25 23.50 -11.08 -26.52
CA LEU A 25 22.42 -10.09 -26.43
C LEU A 25 21.37 -10.27 -27.55
N ALA A 26 21.80 -10.60 -28.77
CA ALA A 26 20.89 -10.92 -29.88
C ALA A 26 20.06 -12.19 -29.60
N ALA A 27 20.68 -13.25 -29.07
CA ALA A 27 19.97 -14.46 -28.68
C ALA A 27 18.99 -14.20 -27.52
N TYR A 28 19.39 -13.38 -26.55
CA TYR A 28 18.54 -13.00 -25.42
C TYR A 28 17.32 -12.19 -25.85
N THR A 29 17.50 -11.22 -26.75
CA THR A 29 16.39 -10.42 -27.31
C THR A 29 15.43 -11.26 -28.17
N LEU A 30 15.92 -12.26 -28.89
CA LEU A 30 15.07 -13.22 -29.61
C LEU A 30 14.26 -14.10 -28.66
N LYS A 31 14.86 -14.57 -27.56
CA LYS A 31 14.18 -15.36 -26.51
C LYS A 31 13.12 -14.54 -25.76
N LEU A 32 13.38 -13.25 -25.54
CA LEU A 32 12.40 -12.31 -25.00
C LEU A 32 11.24 -12.09 -25.97
N ARG A 33 11.51 -11.94 -27.28
CA ARG A 33 10.46 -11.78 -28.29
C ARG A 33 9.55 -13.00 -28.41
N THR A 34 10.08 -14.22 -28.30
CA THR A 34 9.26 -15.44 -28.30
C THR A 34 8.43 -15.55 -27.03
N LYS A 35 8.97 -15.18 -25.87
CA LYS A 35 8.17 -15.08 -24.63
C LYS A 35 7.09 -14.00 -24.70
N LEU A 36 7.38 -12.85 -25.31
CA LEU A 36 6.40 -11.78 -25.51
C LEU A 36 5.26 -12.22 -26.45
N LYS A 37 5.59 -12.90 -27.55
CA LYS A 37 4.57 -13.48 -28.45
C LYS A 37 3.68 -14.53 -27.78
N ARG A 38 4.25 -15.33 -26.86
CA ARG A 38 3.48 -16.30 -26.06
C ARG A 38 2.56 -15.64 -25.03
N LEU A 39 2.87 -14.42 -24.60
CA LEU A 39 1.99 -13.63 -23.72
C LEU A 39 0.95 -12.82 -24.49
N GLU A 40 1.24 -12.47 -25.75
CA GLU A 40 0.36 -11.67 -26.62
C GLU A 40 -0.77 -12.49 -27.28
N ASN A 41 -0.57 -13.80 -27.51
CA ASN A 41 -1.60 -14.71 -28.03
C ASN A 41 -1.67 -16.02 -27.21
N PRO A 42 -2.49 -16.09 -26.14
CA PRO A 42 -2.71 -17.33 -25.40
C PRO A 42 -3.75 -18.29 -26.02
N GLU A 43 -4.35 -17.97 -27.17
CA GLU A 43 -5.53 -18.68 -27.71
C GLU A 43 -5.27 -19.69 -28.85
N ASP A 44 -4.02 -19.94 -29.28
CA ASP A 44 -3.77 -20.70 -30.54
C ASP A 44 -3.10 -22.07 -30.39
N ASP A 45 -3.01 -22.64 -29.18
CA ASP A 45 -2.47 -24.00 -28.98
C ASP A 45 -3.46 -24.89 -28.21
N THR A 46 -4.57 -25.23 -28.86
CA THR A 46 -5.39 -26.40 -28.50
C THR A 46 -5.64 -27.25 -29.74
N GLU A 47 -4.63 -28.03 -30.16
CA GLU A 47 -4.85 -29.21 -31.01
C GLU A 47 -3.72 -30.26 -30.84
N ASN A 48 -4.00 -31.21 -29.91
CA ASN A 48 -3.61 -32.62 -29.83
C ASN A 48 -2.14 -33.09 -29.61
N PRO A 49 -1.96 -34.21 -28.88
CA PRO A 49 -0.71 -34.69 -28.29
C PRO A 49 -0.01 -35.77 -29.13
N ASP A 50 1.32 -35.87 -29.01
CA ASP A 50 2.01 -37.16 -28.90
C ASP A 50 3.52 -36.99 -28.63
N ASN A 51 3.97 -37.67 -27.56
CA ASN A 51 5.31 -38.22 -27.31
C ASN A 51 6.58 -37.36 -27.51
N GLN A 52 7.26 -37.06 -26.39
CA GLN A 52 8.55 -37.73 -26.07
C GLN A 52 9.02 -37.44 -24.64
N GLU A 53 9.46 -38.51 -23.99
CA GLU A 53 10.12 -38.57 -22.67
C GLU A 53 11.45 -37.80 -22.61
N THR A 54 11.91 -37.60 -21.36
CA THR A 54 13.18 -37.05 -20.82
C THR A 54 13.02 -35.62 -20.31
N GLY A 55 13.28 -35.27 -19.06
CA GLY A 55 14.00 -35.89 -17.96
C GLY A 55 14.56 -34.73 -17.12
N GLU A 56 14.35 -34.78 -15.80
CA GLU A 56 14.98 -33.94 -14.77
C GLU A 56 14.44 -32.50 -14.54
N SER A 57 13.69 -32.40 -13.42
CA SER A 57 13.88 -31.42 -12.35
C SER A 57 13.62 -29.93 -12.63
N GLU A 58 12.36 -29.51 -12.60
CA GLU A 58 11.99 -28.16 -12.13
C GLU A 58 10.73 -28.20 -11.24
N GLU A 59 10.77 -27.38 -10.21
CA GLU A 59 9.99 -27.39 -8.98
C GLU A 59 8.49 -27.16 -9.18
N ASN A 60 7.72 -28.08 -8.60
CA ASN A 60 6.47 -27.89 -7.86
C ASN A 60 5.72 -26.55 -8.02
N ASN A 61 5.07 -26.37 -9.17
CA ASN A 61 3.86 -25.56 -9.29
C ASN A 61 2.78 -26.40 -9.96
N GLN A 62 2.34 -27.46 -9.28
CA GLN A 62 1.09 -28.09 -9.63
C GLN A 62 -0.04 -27.16 -9.19
N ALA A 63 -0.61 -26.43 -10.16
CA ALA A 63 -1.95 -25.90 -10.01
C ALA A 63 -2.85 -27.08 -9.61
N LEU A 64 -3.33 -27.07 -8.36
CA LEU A 64 -4.22 -28.11 -7.84
C LEU A 64 -5.40 -28.25 -8.79
N GLN A 65 -5.64 -29.47 -9.26
CA GLN A 65 -6.81 -29.77 -10.08
C GLN A 65 -8.06 -29.42 -9.25
N PRO A 66 -9.14 -28.86 -9.84
CA PRO A 66 -10.31 -28.36 -9.10
C PRO A 66 -10.91 -29.39 -8.11
N TRP A 67 -10.86 -30.66 -8.50
CA TRP A 67 -11.30 -31.82 -7.71
C TRP A 67 -10.48 -32.04 -6.43
N GLN A 68 -9.18 -31.71 -6.44
CA GLN A 68 -8.31 -31.81 -5.26
C GLN A 68 -8.53 -30.66 -4.28
N TYR A 69 -8.94 -29.50 -4.77
CA TYR A 69 -9.22 -28.34 -3.92
C TYR A 69 -10.54 -28.50 -3.14
N GLU A 70 -11.56 -29.10 -3.75
CA GLU A 70 -12.81 -29.41 -3.05
C GLU A 70 -12.62 -30.44 -1.92
N GLU A 71 -11.79 -31.46 -2.14
CA GLU A 71 -11.42 -32.44 -1.12
C GLU A 71 -10.63 -31.78 0.03
N TYR A 72 -9.67 -30.92 -0.30
CA TYR A 72 -8.92 -30.14 0.68
C TYR A 72 -9.82 -29.25 1.55
N LEU A 73 -10.75 -28.52 0.94
CA LEU A 73 -11.71 -27.69 1.67
C LEU A 73 -12.61 -28.52 2.59
N SER A 74 -13.03 -29.70 2.13
CA SER A 74 -13.84 -30.60 2.95
C SER A 74 -13.07 -31.12 4.17
N GLU A 75 -11.78 -31.44 4.00
CA GLU A 75 -10.90 -31.83 5.10
C GLU A 75 -10.68 -30.68 6.10
N GLU A 76 -10.44 -29.46 5.61
CA GLU A 76 -10.25 -28.29 6.47
C GLU A 76 -11.53 -27.85 7.19
N ILE A 77 -12.71 -28.01 6.58
CA ILE A 77 -14.01 -27.79 7.25
C ILE A 77 -14.16 -28.77 8.41
N GLU A 78 -13.84 -30.05 8.22
CA GLU A 78 -13.96 -31.08 9.26
C GLU A 78 -12.96 -30.85 10.40
N LYS A 79 -11.70 -30.49 10.08
CA LYS A 79 -10.71 -30.08 11.10
C LYS A 79 -11.19 -28.88 11.89
N THR A 80 -11.75 -27.87 11.22
CA THR A 80 -12.27 -26.66 11.88
C THR A 80 -13.46 -27.00 12.78
N LYS A 81 -14.32 -27.93 12.37
CA LYS A 81 -15.44 -28.45 13.17
C LYS A 81 -14.96 -29.22 14.41
N GLN A 82 -13.97 -30.11 14.26
CA GLN A 82 -13.37 -30.83 15.38
C GLN A 82 -12.73 -29.86 16.39
N LEU A 83 -12.04 -28.84 15.88
CA LEU A 83 -11.41 -27.81 16.70
C LEU A 83 -12.49 -26.99 17.44
N TYR A 84 -13.60 -26.65 16.78
CA TYR A 84 -14.75 -26.01 17.45
C TYR A 84 -15.32 -26.87 18.58
N HIS A 85 -15.56 -28.17 18.35
CA HIS A 85 -16.06 -29.09 19.37
C HIS A 85 -15.10 -29.23 20.56
N MET A 86 -13.79 -29.22 20.31
CA MET A 86 -12.77 -29.26 21.38
C MET A 86 -12.84 -28.03 22.30
N PHE A 87 -13.13 -26.85 21.76
CA PHE A 87 -13.19 -25.61 22.54
C PHE A 87 -14.59 -25.29 23.10
N ALA A 88 -15.67 -25.66 22.41
CA ALA A 88 -17.05 -25.37 22.80
C ALA A 88 -17.67 -26.43 23.72
N GLY A 89 -17.19 -27.69 23.64
CA GLY A 89 -17.72 -28.81 24.43
C GLY A 89 -19.13 -29.27 24.04
N ASP A 90 -19.68 -28.77 22.93
CA ASP A 90 -21.00 -29.12 22.40
C ASP A 90 -20.85 -29.63 20.95
N GLU A 91 -21.67 -30.60 20.52
CA GLU A 91 -21.66 -31.20 19.18
C GLU A 91 -22.43 -30.36 18.14
N LYS A 92 -22.89 -29.16 18.50
CA LYS A 92 -23.58 -28.25 17.59
C LYS A 92 -22.66 -27.68 16.52
N GLU A 93 -23.23 -27.37 15.36
CA GLU A 93 -22.50 -26.72 14.28
C GLU A 93 -21.97 -25.35 14.71
N PRO A 94 -20.82 -24.89 14.15
CA PRO A 94 -20.23 -23.61 14.49
C PRO A 94 -21.11 -22.44 14.00
N GLU A 95 -21.94 -21.91 14.88
CA GLU A 95 -22.67 -20.67 14.65
C GLU A 95 -21.83 -19.47 15.14
N ILE A 96 -21.97 -18.30 14.52
CA ILE A 96 -21.31 -17.06 14.98
C ILE A 96 -22.32 -16.27 15.80
N ASN A 97 -21.96 -15.97 17.04
CA ASN A 97 -22.72 -15.16 17.97
C ASN A 97 -21.76 -14.15 18.60
N SER A 98 -22.16 -12.88 18.68
CA SER A 98 -21.34 -11.77 19.20
C SER A 98 -20.98 -11.90 20.69
N ASN A 99 -21.56 -12.88 21.40
CA ASN A 99 -21.33 -13.16 22.82
C ASN A 99 -20.36 -14.33 23.08
N MET A 100 -19.76 -14.92 22.04
CA MET A 100 -18.81 -16.03 22.22
C MET A 100 -17.40 -15.54 22.55
N ALA A 101 -16.61 -16.42 23.18
CA ALA A 101 -15.19 -16.16 23.40
C ALA A 101 -14.48 -15.89 22.05
N PRO A 102 -13.54 -14.93 21.97
CA PRO A 102 -12.89 -14.53 20.71
C PRO A 102 -12.28 -15.70 19.93
N LYS A 103 -11.76 -16.71 20.64
CA LYS A 103 -11.23 -17.94 20.02
C LYS A 103 -12.33 -18.75 19.32
N LEU A 104 -13.49 -18.94 19.95
CA LEU A 104 -14.64 -19.65 19.35
C LEU A 104 -15.23 -18.86 18.18
N GLN A 105 -15.26 -17.52 18.29
CA GLN A 105 -15.68 -16.64 17.21
C GLN A 105 -14.76 -16.79 15.98
N ALA A 106 -13.44 -16.76 16.17
CA ALA A 106 -12.47 -16.96 15.07
C ALA A 106 -12.63 -18.31 14.37
N ILE A 107 -12.90 -19.38 15.15
CA ILE A 107 -13.14 -20.72 14.60
C ILE A 107 -14.46 -20.76 13.82
N GLY A 108 -15.52 -20.13 14.34
CA GLY A 108 -16.81 -20.01 13.66
C GLY A 108 -16.72 -19.23 12.35
N ILE A 109 -15.97 -18.12 12.32
CA ILE A 109 -15.69 -17.33 11.11
C ILE A 109 -15.00 -18.20 10.06
N ARG A 110 -13.95 -18.90 10.46
CA ARG A 110 -13.21 -19.80 9.56
C ARG A 110 -14.12 -20.89 8.98
N PHE A 111 -14.97 -21.49 9.81
CA PHE A 111 -15.92 -22.51 9.36
C PHE A 111 -16.92 -21.97 8.34
N GLN A 112 -17.51 -20.79 8.59
CA GLN A 112 -18.48 -20.18 7.68
C GLN A 112 -17.83 -19.75 6.36
N TYR A 113 -16.62 -19.19 6.42
CA TYR A 113 -15.85 -18.84 5.23
C TYR A 113 -15.56 -20.07 4.35
N LEU A 114 -14.98 -21.13 4.92
CA LEU A 114 -14.65 -22.36 4.18
C LEU A 114 -15.92 -23.04 3.62
N SER A 115 -17.02 -22.98 4.37
CA SER A 115 -18.31 -23.52 3.91
C SER A 115 -18.88 -22.72 2.74
N ALA A 116 -18.75 -21.39 2.76
CA ALA A 116 -19.16 -20.51 1.67
C ALA A 116 -18.30 -20.74 0.41
N GLU A 117 -16.99 -20.85 0.58
CA GLU A 117 -16.04 -21.14 -0.50
C GLU A 117 -16.32 -22.50 -1.17
N ARG A 118 -16.55 -23.55 -0.38
CA ARG A 118 -16.95 -24.86 -0.91
C ARG A 118 -18.27 -24.79 -1.68
N ASN A 119 -19.25 -24.04 -1.18
CA ASN A 119 -20.55 -23.90 -1.85
C ASN A 119 -20.42 -23.11 -3.16
N ALA A 120 -19.55 -22.10 -3.21
CA ALA A 120 -19.26 -21.33 -4.42
C ALA A 120 -18.56 -22.20 -5.48
N LEU A 121 -17.61 -23.05 -5.09
CA LEU A 121 -16.95 -24.00 -6.01
C LEU A 121 -17.90 -25.04 -6.60
N LYS A 122 -18.87 -25.52 -5.80
CA LYS A 122 -19.91 -26.45 -6.28
C LYS A 122 -20.86 -25.81 -7.27
N ALA A 123 -21.05 -24.50 -7.18
CA ALA A 123 -22.01 -23.77 -8.01
C ALA A 123 -21.43 -23.39 -9.37
N SER A 124 -20.16 -22.95 -9.44
CA SER A 124 -19.50 -22.64 -10.70
C SER A 124 -17.97 -22.72 -10.61
N LEU A 125 -17.33 -23.26 -11.65
CA LEU A 125 -15.88 -23.18 -11.87
C LEU A 125 -15.45 -21.87 -12.56
N GLU A 126 -16.39 -21.10 -13.12
CA GLU A 126 -16.07 -19.83 -13.75
C GLU A 126 -15.94 -18.72 -12.70
N LEU A 127 -14.82 -18.00 -12.73
CA LEU A 127 -14.42 -17.01 -11.72
C LEU A 127 -15.49 -15.95 -11.43
N LYS A 128 -16.26 -15.55 -12.44
CA LYS A 128 -17.28 -14.50 -12.32
C LYS A 128 -18.51 -14.98 -11.55
N ASP A 129 -18.97 -16.19 -11.83
CA ASP A 129 -20.14 -16.77 -11.17
C ASP A 129 -19.77 -17.32 -9.79
N TYR A 130 -18.53 -17.79 -9.63
CA TYR A 130 -17.94 -18.14 -8.33
C TYR A 130 -18.03 -16.98 -7.33
N TRP A 131 -17.64 -15.76 -7.74
CA TRP A 131 -17.73 -14.59 -6.86
C TRP A 131 -19.18 -14.23 -6.56
N GLN A 132 -20.11 -14.32 -7.50
CA GLN A 132 -21.52 -14.04 -7.20
C GLN A 132 -22.09 -14.96 -6.10
N HIS A 133 -21.62 -16.21 -6.03
CA HIS A 133 -22.03 -17.15 -4.98
C HIS A 133 -21.28 -16.96 -3.64
N LEU A 134 -20.13 -16.30 -3.66
CA LEU A 134 -19.31 -16.04 -2.46
C LEU A 134 -19.62 -14.67 -1.81
N GLU A 135 -20.10 -13.70 -2.60
CA GLU A 135 -20.41 -12.33 -2.15
C GLU A 135 -21.45 -12.30 -1.03
N ASP A 136 -22.63 -12.89 -1.26
CA ASP A 136 -23.74 -12.90 -0.30
C ASP A 136 -23.37 -13.55 1.06
N PRO A 137 -22.69 -14.72 1.12
CA PRO A 137 -22.18 -15.28 2.37
C PRO A 137 -21.16 -14.39 3.09
N LEU A 138 -20.25 -13.74 2.37
CA LEU A 138 -19.22 -12.89 2.99
C LEU A 138 -19.80 -11.59 3.53
N ILE A 139 -20.81 -11.01 2.87
CA ILE A 139 -21.53 -9.85 3.37
C ILE A 139 -22.27 -10.21 4.68
N LYS A 140 -22.94 -11.37 4.74
CA LYS A 140 -23.60 -11.85 5.97
C LYS A 140 -22.60 -12.07 7.10
N LEU A 141 -21.43 -12.63 6.79
CA LEU A 141 -20.34 -12.79 7.74
C LEU A 141 -19.86 -11.44 8.29
N ALA A 142 -19.63 -10.46 7.41
CA ALA A 142 -19.21 -9.12 7.80
C ALA A 142 -20.23 -8.43 8.73
N ILE A 143 -21.53 -8.54 8.42
CA ILE A 143 -22.62 -7.99 9.24
C ILE A 143 -22.66 -8.68 10.62
N SER A 144 -22.45 -10.00 10.68
CA SER A 144 -22.43 -10.74 11.95
C SER A 144 -21.23 -10.41 12.86
N LEU A 145 -20.17 -9.80 12.30
CA LEU A 145 -18.94 -9.43 13.01
C LEU A 145 -18.89 -7.97 13.44
N THR A 146 -19.70 -7.11 12.82
CA THR A 146 -19.87 -5.75 13.29
C THR A 146 -20.72 -5.75 14.57
N PRO A 147 -20.17 -5.35 15.73
CA PRO A 147 -20.99 -5.13 16.91
C PRO A 147 -22.02 -4.05 16.55
N GLU A 148 -23.30 -4.31 16.84
CA GLU A 148 -24.32 -3.27 16.79
C GLU A 148 -23.78 -2.03 17.53
N PRO A 149 -23.86 -0.83 16.93
CA PRO A 149 -23.46 0.39 17.62
C PRO A 149 -24.20 0.43 18.95
N ILE A 150 -23.44 0.60 20.04
CA ILE A 150 -24.01 0.90 21.35
C ILE A 150 -24.74 2.24 21.19
N GLU A 151 -26.04 2.18 20.94
CA GLU A 151 -26.90 3.35 20.97
C GLU A 151 -26.85 3.93 22.39
N PRO A 152 -26.55 5.22 22.56
CA PRO A 152 -26.68 5.87 23.85
C PRO A 152 -28.15 5.81 24.27
N ILE A 153 -28.40 5.27 25.46
CA ILE A 153 -29.71 5.15 26.11
C ILE A 153 -30.41 6.53 26.09
N ALA A 154 -31.38 6.69 25.19
CA ALA A 154 -32.40 7.72 25.22
C ALA A 154 -33.79 7.03 25.12
N PRO A 155 -34.81 7.53 25.84
CA PRO A 155 -35.97 6.73 26.20
C PRO A 155 -36.90 6.47 25.02
N ALA A 156 -37.50 5.29 25.04
CA ALA A 156 -38.51 4.76 24.13
C ALA A 156 -39.39 5.81 23.42
N VAL A 157 -39.22 5.91 22.09
CA VAL A 157 -40.15 6.51 21.14
C VAL A 157 -40.45 5.44 20.07
N PRO A 158 -41.72 5.22 19.69
CA PRO A 158 -42.12 4.06 18.90
C PRO A 158 -41.66 4.14 17.45
N GLU A 159 -41.35 2.97 16.90
CA GLU A 159 -41.08 2.68 15.50
C GLU A 159 -42.14 3.26 14.55
N ASN A 160 -41.67 3.90 13.48
CA ASN A 160 -42.32 4.38 12.24
C ASN A 160 -42.32 5.90 12.07
N ASP A 161 -41.18 6.42 11.61
CA ASP A 161 -41.07 7.41 10.53
C ASP A 161 -39.58 7.81 10.43
N ILE A 162 -38.77 7.00 9.73
CA ILE A 162 -37.55 7.54 9.12
C ILE A 162 -38.07 8.49 8.05
N CYS A 163 -37.99 9.79 8.31
CA CYS A 163 -38.54 10.82 7.44
C CYS A 163 -37.96 10.64 6.03
N GLN A 164 -38.82 10.44 5.05
CA GLN A 164 -38.49 10.37 3.62
C GLN A 164 -37.59 11.54 3.17
N GLU A 165 -37.70 12.67 3.88
CA GLU A 165 -36.89 13.88 3.73
C GLU A 165 -35.40 13.70 4.04
N GLU A 166 -35.03 12.85 5.02
CA GLU A 166 -33.63 12.56 5.35
C GLU A 166 -32.99 11.63 4.30
N LEU A 167 -33.79 10.72 3.74
CA LEU A 167 -33.37 9.85 2.64
C LEU A 167 -33.18 10.64 1.34
N ASP A 168 -34.08 11.58 1.04
CA ASP A 168 -33.98 12.50 -0.11
C ASP A 168 -32.77 13.44 0.03
N LEU A 169 -32.46 13.90 1.24
CA LEU A 169 -31.26 14.70 1.54
C LEU A 169 -29.98 13.91 1.29
N LEU A 170 -29.92 12.65 1.76
CA LEU A 170 -28.76 11.79 1.56
C LEU A 170 -28.55 11.43 0.07
N GLU A 171 -29.64 11.17 -0.66
CA GLU A 171 -29.59 10.91 -2.10
C GLU A 171 -29.12 12.15 -2.88
N SER A 172 -29.55 13.36 -2.48
CA SER A 172 -29.08 14.62 -3.07
C SER A 172 -27.59 14.87 -2.83
N ALA A 173 -27.10 14.58 -1.62
CA ALA A 173 -25.69 14.72 -1.27
C ALA A 173 -24.80 13.71 -2.01
N LEU A 174 -25.29 12.47 -2.18
CA LEU A 174 -24.60 11.45 -2.96
C LEU A 174 -24.50 11.85 -4.44
N ARG A 175 -25.57 12.40 -5.01
CA ARG A 175 -25.57 12.91 -6.38
C ARG A 175 -24.66 14.13 -6.56
N GLU A 176 -24.58 15.01 -5.57
CA GLU A 176 -23.61 16.12 -5.55
C GLU A 176 -22.17 15.60 -5.47
N ALA A 177 -21.91 14.58 -4.66
CA ALA A 177 -20.59 13.95 -4.59
C ALA A 177 -20.22 13.26 -5.90
N GLU A 178 -21.15 12.57 -6.56
CA GLU A 178 -20.94 11.93 -7.86
C GLU A 178 -20.66 12.95 -8.98
N THR A 179 -21.37 14.08 -8.99
CA THR A 179 -21.11 15.16 -9.95
C THR A 179 -19.73 15.78 -9.74
N LYS A 180 -19.35 16.08 -8.48
CA LYS A 180 -17.98 16.52 -8.15
C LYS A 180 -16.93 15.49 -8.56
N ASN A 181 -17.18 14.20 -8.35
CA ASN A 181 -16.26 13.14 -8.75
C ASN A 181 -16.13 13.03 -10.28
N SER A 182 -17.22 13.21 -11.02
CA SER A 182 -17.21 13.29 -12.49
C SER A 182 -16.43 14.52 -12.99
N GLU A 183 -16.62 15.67 -12.36
CA GLU A 183 -15.87 16.89 -12.65
C GLU A 183 -14.38 16.69 -12.36
N LEU A 184 -14.01 16.12 -11.21
CA LEU A 184 -12.62 15.79 -10.86
C LEU A 184 -11.98 14.83 -11.86
N LYS A 185 -12.72 13.83 -12.36
CA LYS A 185 -12.25 12.95 -13.44
C LYS A 185 -12.00 13.73 -14.73
N THR A 186 -12.86 14.69 -15.05
CA THR A 186 -12.70 15.56 -16.23
C THR A 186 -11.52 16.51 -16.08
N TYR A 187 -11.28 17.06 -14.88
CA TYR A 187 -10.09 17.85 -14.58
C TYR A 187 -8.82 17.00 -14.67
N LYS A 188 -8.87 15.76 -14.16
CA LYS A 188 -7.74 14.82 -14.25
C LYS A 188 -7.38 14.52 -15.70
N THR A 189 -8.36 14.21 -16.55
CA THR A 189 -8.10 13.96 -17.97
C THR A 189 -7.59 15.21 -18.68
N ALA A 190 -8.16 16.38 -18.42
CA ALA A 190 -7.69 17.65 -18.97
C ALA A 190 -6.26 17.99 -18.52
N PHE A 191 -5.91 17.72 -17.27
CA PHE A 191 -4.57 17.93 -16.73
C PHE A 191 -3.56 17.00 -17.39
N LEU A 192 -3.87 15.71 -17.51
CA LEU A 192 -3.01 14.74 -18.19
C LEU A 192 -2.81 15.07 -19.67
N ASP A 193 -3.87 15.53 -20.35
CA ASP A 193 -3.77 16.02 -21.72
C ASP A 193 -2.91 17.28 -21.84
N LEU A 194 -2.99 18.19 -20.86
CA LEU A 194 -2.13 19.38 -20.80
C LEU A 194 -0.67 19.00 -20.55
N GLN A 195 -0.40 18.10 -19.60
CA GLN A 195 0.94 17.58 -19.30
C GLN A 195 1.53 16.87 -20.52
N LYS A 196 0.74 16.06 -21.22
CA LYS A 196 1.16 15.40 -22.47
C LYS A 196 1.50 16.41 -23.56
N LYS A 197 0.67 17.45 -23.75
CA LYS A 197 0.94 18.53 -24.71
C LYS A 197 2.17 19.36 -24.31
N TRP A 198 2.37 19.59 -23.03
CA TRP A 198 3.54 20.27 -22.48
C TRP A 198 4.83 19.49 -22.78
N ASN A 199 4.85 18.20 -22.43
CA ASN A 199 5.99 17.32 -22.69
C ASN A 199 6.30 17.21 -24.20
N ALA A 200 5.27 17.20 -25.04
CA ALA A 200 5.44 17.21 -26.50
C ALA A 200 5.96 18.54 -27.07
N THR A 201 5.73 19.67 -26.38
CA THR A 201 6.12 21.00 -26.85
C THR A 201 7.49 21.46 -26.32
N GLN A 202 7.99 20.89 -25.23
CA GLN A 202 9.34 21.15 -24.71
C GLN A 202 10.46 21.06 -25.77
N PRO A 203 10.63 19.96 -26.53
CA PRO A 203 11.73 19.86 -27.50
C PRO A 203 11.64 20.90 -28.61
N ASN A 204 10.42 21.26 -29.02
CA ASN A 204 10.18 22.29 -30.03
C ASN A 204 10.48 23.70 -29.49
N GLN A 205 10.21 23.95 -28.21
CA GLN A 205 10.46 25.25 -27.58
C GLN A 205 11.95 25.52 -27.38
N TYR A 206 12.76 24.52 -27.02
CA TYR A 206 14.22 24.66 -27.01
C TYR A 206 14.79 24.97 -28.40
N ALA A 207 14.29 24.28 -29.44
CA ALA A 207 14.70 24.55 -30.82
C ALA A 207 14.30 25.96 -31.29
N LEU A 208 13.08 26.39 -30.99
CA LEU A 208 12.58 27.73 -31.31
C LEU A 208 13.34 28.82 -30.54
N HIS A 209 13.65 28.58 -29.26
CA HIS A 209 14.44 29.49 -28.43
C HIS A 209 15.86 29.65 -29.00
N GLN A 210 16.54 28.57 -29.38
CA GLN A 210 17.85 28.65 -30.03
C GLN A 210 17.80 29.40 -31.36
N GLN A 211 16.76 29.17 -32.17
CA GLN A 211 16.54 29.90 -33.42
C GLN A 211 16.34 31.40 -33.16
N LEU A 212 15.49 31.77 -32.20
CA LEU A 212 15.25 33.17 -31.81
C LEU A 212 16.52 33.82 -31.23
N LYS A 213 17.32 33.09 -30.45
CA LYS A 213 18.60 33.56 -29.92
C LYS A 213 19.58 33.91 -31.06
N SER A 214 19.68 33.05 -32.07
CA SER A 214 20.52 33.29 -33.25
C SER A 214 20.03 34.44 -34.15
N MET A 215 18.72 34.67 -34.23
CA MET A 215 18.15 35.84 -34.93
C MET A 215 18.35 37.13 -34.14
N THR A 216 18.28 37.04 -32.80
CA THR A 216 18.50 38.16 -31.88
C THR A 216 19.96 38.62 -31.90
N ASP A 217 20.91 37.71 -32.14
CA ASP A 217 22.34 38.03 -32.30
C ASP A 217 22.63 39.00 -33.46
N GLN A 218 21.71 39.12 -34.42
CA GLN A 218 21.83 39.98 -35.60
C GLN A 218 21.08 41.33 -35.44
N ALA A 219 20.37 41.53 -34.32
CA ALA A 219 19.58 42.73 -34.08
C ALA A 219 20.39 43.83 -33.36
N GLU A 220 20.06 45.09 -33.63
CA GLU A 220 20.74 46.27 -33.05
C GLU A 220 20.56 46.40 -31.53
N ASN A 221 19.44 45.89 -30.99
CA ASN A 221 19.11 45.85 -29.55
C ASN A 221 19.30 44.44 -28.95
N LYS A 222 20.43 43.82 -29.27
CA LYS A 222 20.78 42.45 -28.90
C LYS A 222 20.64 42.14 -27.40
N GLU A 223 21.15 43.03 -26.54
CA GLU A 223 21.26 42.77 -25.11
C GLU A 223 19.88 42.78 -24.40
N GLN A 224 19.00 43.72 -24.76
CA GLN A 224 17.65 43.79 -24.21
C GLN A 224 16.76 42.63 -24.69
N LEU A 225 16.93 42.19 -25.94
CA LEU A 225 16.20 41.05 -26.49
C LEU A 225 16.69 39.73 -25.91
N HIS A 226 18.00 39.55 -25.67
CA HIS A 226 18.50 38.38 -24.95
C HIS A 226 17.96 38.30 -23.54
N ALA A 227 17.94 39.41 -22.80
CA ALA A 227 17.36 39.44 -21.46
C ALA A 227 15.87 39.06 -21.45
N GLN A 228 15.08 39.49 -22.44
CA GLN A 228 13.69 39.07 -22.58
C GLN A 228 13.54 37.60 -22.97
N LEU A 229 14.43 37.09 -23.82
CA LEU A 229 14.42 35.70 -24.27
C LEU A 229 14.80 34.74 -23.13
N ASP A 230 15.81 35.10 -22.34
CA ASP A 230 16.26 34.33 -21.18
C ASP A 230 15.19 34.35 -20.07
N ASN A 231 14.50 35.48 -19.84
CA ASN A 231 13.33 35.55 -18.96
C ASN A 231 12.20 34.63 -19.45
N TYR A 232 11.90 34.61 -20.75
CA TYR A 232 10.88 33.73 -21.32
C TYR A 232 11.24 32.25 -21.13
N GLN A 233 12.52 31.89 -21.29
CA GLN A 233 12.99 30.54 -21.03
C GLN A 233 12.88 30.17 -19.55
N GLN A 234 13.15 31.11 -18.65
CA GLN A 234 12.99 30.91 -17.22
C GLN A 234 11.51 30.66 -16.85
N TYR A 235 10.57 31.49 -17.31
CA TYR A 235 9.13 31.25 -17.10
C TYR A 235 8.67 29.91 -17.65
N PHE A 236 9.23 29.47 -18.77
CA PHE A 236 8.91 28.17 -19.35
C PHE A 236 9.51 27.01 -18.53
N SER A 237 10.73 27.16 -18.01
CA SER A 237 11.35 26.18 -17.12
C SER A 237 10.57 26.05 -15.81
N ASP A 238 10.17 27.18 -15.19
CA ASP A 238 9.42 27.20 -13.94
C ASP A 238 8.06 26.49 -14.09
N VAL A 239 7.37 26.67 -15.23
CA VAL A 239 6.15 25.93 -15.54
C VAL A 239 6.44 24.45 -15.74
N GLY A 240 7.58 24.11 -16.33
CA GLY A 240 8.01 22.71 -16.52
C GLY A 240 8.30 22.00 -15.20
N ASP A 241 8.97 22.68 -14.27
CA ASP A 241 9.27 22.15 -12.94
C ASP A 241 7.99 21.92 -12.14
N ALA A 242 6.97 22.78 -12.29
CA ALA A 242 5.64 22.57 -11.70
C ALA A 242 4.89 21.34 -12.25
N PHE A 243 5.22 20.87 -13.47
CA PHE A 243 4.67 19.64 -14.07
C PHE A 243 5.54 18.40 -13.84
N ALA A 244 6.81 18.57 -13.48
CA ALA A 244 7.80 17.50 -13.33
C ALA A 244 7.89 16.95 -11.89
N ASP A 245 7.27 17.60 -10.91
CA ASP A 245 7.17 17.14 -9.52
C ASP A 245 6.16 15.98 -9.37
N ASP A 246 6.27 14.97 -10.25
CA ASP A 246 5.40 13.79 -10.37
C ASP A 246 5.81 12.68 -9.37
N ASP A 247 6.88 12.89 -8.58
CA ASP A 247 7.39 11.93 -7.58
C ASP A 247 7.43 12.47 -6.14
N THR A 248 7.02 13.72 -5.90
CA THR A 248 6.55 14.05 -4.57
C THR A 248 5.20 13.39 -4.37
N LYS A 249 5.24 12.31 -3.57
CA LYS A 249 4.21 12.00 -2.57
C LYS A 249 3.20 13.14 -2.47
N LEU A 250 1.93 12.82 -2.67
CA LEU A 250 0.80 13.54 -2.06
C LEU A 250 0.91 13.50 -0.51
N SER A 251 2.09 13.74 0.07
CA SER A 251 2.21 14.29 1.39
C SER A 251 1.56 15.67 1.30
N PRO A 252 0.57 15.98 2.16
CA PRO A 252 0.00 17.31 2.25
C PRO A 252 1.05 18.26 2.84
N LYS A 253 2.10 18.58 2.07
CA LYS A 253 3.03 19.65 2.39
C LYS A 253 2.36 20.96 2.02
N GLN A 254 1.66 21.55 2.99
CA GLN A 254 1.53 22.99 3.22
C GLN A 254 0.99 23.92 2.10
N GLN A 255 0.68 23.42 0.90
CA GLN A 255 0.11 24.25 -0.18
C GLN A 255 -1.39 24.51 0.02
N GLY A 256 -2.11 23.57 0.64
CA GLY A 256 -3.52 23.78 1.03
C GLY A 256 -3.67 24.86 2.11
N THR A 257 -2.81 24.85 3.12
CA THR A 257 -2.87 25.80 4.25
C THR A 257 -2.40 27.20 3.86
N LYS A 258 -1.30 27.37 3.10
CA LYS A 258 -0.87 28.70 2.66
C LYS A 258 -1.90 29.41 1.78
N ASN A 259 -2.56 28.68 0.88
CA ASN A 259 -3.60 29.25 0.02
C ASN A 259 -4.88 29.56 0.83
N PHE A 260 -5.23 28.71 1.79
CA PHE A 260 -6.38 28.95 2.67
C PHE A 260 -6.13 30.13 3.62
N ASP A 261 -4.98 30.22 4.27
CA ASP A 261 -4.59 31.36 5.11
C ASP A 261 -4.54 32.67 4.31
N GLN A 262 -4.04 32.63 3.06
CA GLN A 262 -4.06 33.78 2.16
C GLN A 262 -5.48 34.19 1.76
N ASN A 263 -6.35 33.21 1.48
CA ASN A 263 -7.75 33.45 1.15
C ASN A 263 -8.54 33.97 2.35
N LEU A 264 -8.25 33.48 3.55
CA LEU A 264 -8.87 33.91 4.79
C LEU A 264 -8.44 35.33 5.16
N ASN A 265 -7.15 35.65 5.02
CA ASN A 265 -6.66 37.02 5.14
C ASN A 265 -7.26 37.95 4.08
N ALA A 266 -7.41 37.48 2.83
CA ALA A 266 -8.08 38.24 1.78
C ALA A 266 -9.57 38.48 2.12
N LEU A 267 -10.26 37.48 2.65
CA LEU A 267 -11.65 37.56 3.08
C LEU A 267 -11.80 38.54 4.26
N HIS A 268 -10.89 38.50 5.24
CA HIS A 268 -10.86 39.46 6.33
C HIS A 268 -10.61 40.90 5.83
N ASN A 269 -9.70 41.08 4.88
CA ASN A 269 -9.46 42.39 4.25
C ASN A 269 -10.70 42.91 3.50
N VAL A 270 -11.42 42.03 2.80
CA VAL A 270 -12.69 42.37 2.13
C VAL A 270 -13.77 42.73 3.15
N THR A 271 -13.89 41.97 4.25
CA THR A 271 -14.84 42.26 5.34
C THR A 271 -14.52 43.61 6.02
N LEU A 272 -13.23 43.92 6.23
CA LEU A 272 -12.79 45.22 6.75
C LEU A 272 -13.03 46.37 5.77
N GLU A 273 -12.89 46.14 4.47
CA GLU A 273 -13.22 47.13 3.45
C GLU A 273 -14.73 47.38 3.38
N GLN A 274 -15.53 46.31 3.44
CA GLN A 274 -17.00 46.38 3.45
C GLN A 274 -17.54 47.04 4.73
N SER A 275 -16.93 46.82 5.89
CA SER A 275 -17.31 47.53 7.12
C SER A 275 -17.04 49.03 7.01
N ARG A 276 -15.92 49.43 6.40
CA ARG A 276 -15.60 50.84 6.13
C ARG A 276 -16.53 51.48 5.12
N THR A 277 -16.96 50.77 4.07
CA THR A 277 -17.93 51.31 3.11
C THR A 277 -19.32 51.44 3.72
N ILE A 278 -19.76 50.47 4.54
CA ILE A 278 -21.00 50.55 5.32
C ILE A 278 -20.97 51.75 6.28
N ALA A 279 -19.85 51.99 6.97
CA ALA A 279 -19.70 53.15 7.86
C ALA A 279 -19.80 54.49 7.09
N LYS A 280 -19.23 54.58 5.89
CA LYS A 280 -19.37 55.75 5.01
C LYS A 280 -20.81 55.95 4.53
N LEU A 281 -21.51 54.86 4.17
CA LEU A 281 -22.92 54.91 3.76
C LEU A 281 -23.81 55.38 4.92
N LYS A 282 -23.53 54.96 6.16
CA LYS A 282 -24.23 55.47 7.35
C LYS A 282 -24.01 56.97 7.55
N ASP A 283 -22.78 57.44 7.45
CA ASP A 283 -22.45 58.87 7.56
C ASP A 283 -23.08 59.72 6.44
N GLU A 284 -23.12 59.21 5.21
CA GLU A 284 -23.84 59.85 4.10
C GLU A 284 -25.35 59.87 4.30
N LEU A 285 -25.92 58.81 4.87
CA LEU A 285 -27.35 58.76 5.23
C LEU A 285 -27.70 59.75 6.34
N GLU A 286 -26.87 59.89 7.37
CA GLU A 286 -27.07 60.90 8.41
C GLU A 286 -26.98 62.33 7.84
N LYS A 287 -26.04 62.58 6.92
CA LYS A 287 -25.91 63.86 6.22
C LYS A 287 -27.11 64.16 5.32
N MET A 288 -27.63 63.17 4.60
CA MET A 288 -28.85 63.32 3.80
C MET A 288 -30.08 63.56 4.67
N LYS A 289 -30.17 62.90 5.84
CA LYS A 289 -31.26 63.11 6.81
C LYS A 289 -31.26 64.51 7.41
N ALA A 290 -30.09 65.14 7.53
CA ALA A 290 -29.94 66.51 8.02
C ALA A 290 -30.20 67.60 6.95
N ALA A 291 -30.32 67.23 5.67
CA ALA A 291 -30.50 68.18 4.58
C ALA A 291 -31.97 68.65 4.45
N PRO A 292 -32.23 69.96 4.24
CA PRO A 292 -33.59 70.47 4.06
C PRO A 292 -34.17 70.07 2.70
N GLY A 293 -35.33 69.39 2.70
CA GLY A 293 -35.98 68.88 1.49
C GLY A 293 -35.71 67.40 1.19
N ALA A 294 -35.11 66.68 2.14
CA ALA A 294 -34.79 65.27 2.02
C ALA A 294 -36.03 64.37 1.94
N ASP A 295 -36.00 63.41 1.02
CA ASP A 295 -37.03 62.38 0.88
C ASP A 295 -36.84 61.30 1.97
N LEU A 296 -37.50 61.53 3.11
CA LEU A 296 -37.36 60.70 4.32
C LEU A 296 -37.68 59.23 4.07
N GLU A 297 -38.62 58.93 3.17
CA GLU A 297 -39.01 57.54 2.85
C GLU A 297 -37.88 56.80 2.11
N GLN A 298 -37.16 57.52 1.23
CA GLN A 298 -36.02 56.96 0.51
C GLN A 298 -34.82 56.76 1.45
N ILE A 299 -34.59 57.69 2.38
CA ILE A 299 -33.53 57.60 3.40
C ILE A 299 -33.79 56.42 4.35
N GLU A 300 -35.04 56.20 4.76
CA GLU A 300 -35.42 55.08 5.62
C GLU A 300 -35.22 53.72 4.92
N LYS A 301 -35.53 53.63 3.62
CA LYS A 301 -35.22 52.43 2.81
C LYS A 301 -33.72 52.17 2.71
N TYR A 302 -32.90 53.19 2.45
CA TYR A 302 -31.45 53.05 2.40
C TYR A 302 -30.84 52.73 3.77
N ALA A 303 -31.38 53.27 4.86
CA ALA A 303 -30.99 52.93 6.22
C ALA A 303 -31.27 51.45 6.52
N GLY A 304 -32.47 50.95 6.18
CA GLY A 304 -32.82 49.52 6.32
C GLY A 304 -31.94 48.59 5.48
N HIS A 305 -31.57 49.00 4.25
CA HIS A 305 -30.61 48.24 3.45
C HIS A 305 -29.21 48.21 4.07
N THR A 306 -28.77 49.32 4.67
CA THR A 306 -27.46 49.43 5.32
C THR A 306 -27.40 48.58 6.59
N GLU A 307 -28.46 48.56 7.39
CA GLU A 307 -28.58 47.69 8.57
C GLU A 307 -28.60 46.20 8.19
N ARG A 308 -29.29 45.84 7.11
CA ARG A 308 -29.28 44.47 6.59
C ARG A 308 -27.89 44.05 6.08
N LEU A 309 -27.18 44.96 5.40
CA LEU A 309 -25.79 44.72 4.98
C LEU A 309 -24.85 44.53 6.18
N GLU A 310 -25.03 45.30 7.25
CA GLU A 310 -24.28 45.14 8.50
C GLU A 310 -24.58 43.81 9.19
N SER A 311 -25.85 43.39 9.22
CA SER A 311 -26.23 42.08 9.76
C SER A 311 -25.57 40.93 8.97
N MET A 312 -25.58 41.00 7.64
CA MET A 312 -24.93 39.99 6.80
C MET A 312 -23.40 39.99 6.95
N LEU A 313 -22.80 41.17 7.18
CA LEU A 313 -21.38 41.30 7.45
C LEU A 313 -20.98 40.71 8.81
N ASN A 314 -21.81 40.88 9.84
CA ASN A 314 -21.57 40.26 11.13
C ASN A 314 -21.72 38.72 11.06
N GLU A 315 -22.69 38.23 10.30
CA GLU A 315 -22.86 36.80 10.04
C GLU A 315 -21.66 36.24 9.26
N SER A 316 -21.16 36.96 8.25
CA SER A 316 -19.96 36.55 7.52
C SER A 316 -18.70 36.57 8.40
N SER A 317 -18.55 37.55 9.29
CA SER A 317 -17.46 37.57 10.29
C SER A 317 -17.52 36.35 11.21
N THR A 318 -18.71 35.98 11.68
CA THR A 318 -18.90 34.79 12.54
C THR A 318 -18.57 33.51 11.78
N CYS A 319 -18.93 33.43 10.49
CA CYS A 319 -18.58 32.30 9.64
C CYS A 319 -17.07 32.20 9.40
N ILE A 320 -16.38 33.33 9.20
CA ILE A 320 -14.91 33.38 9.08
C ILE A 320 -14.25 32.87 10.37
N GLU A 321 -14.69 33.34 11.54
CA GLU A 321 -14.18 32.85 12.83
C GLU A 321 -14.37 31.34 12.99
N LEU A 322 -15.53 30.80 12.58
CA LEU A 322 -15.76 29.35 12.61
C LEU A 322 -14.77 28.60 11.69
N LEU A 323 -14.55 29.12 10.49
CA LEU A 323 -13.58 28.55 9.54
C LEU A 323 -12.14 28.63 10.07
N GLU A 324 -11.76 29.69 10.78
CA GLU A 324 -10.47 29.80 11.46
C GLU A 324 -10.33 28.71 12.53
N THR A 325 -11.35 28.52 13.38
CA THR A 325 -11.29 27.49 14.44
C THR A 325 -11.22 26.07 13.90
N GLU A 326 -11.95 25.77 12.81
CA GLU A 326 -11.91 24.46 12.17
C GLU A 326 -10.55 24.22 11.49
N LEU A 327 -9.96 25.26 10.90
CA LEU A 327 -8.62 25.18 10.33
C LEU A 327 -7.58 24.91 11.41
N ASP A 328 -7.63 25.62 12.53
CA ASP A 328 -6.70 25.42 13.65
C ASP A 328 -6.80 23.99 14.20
N ALA A 329 -8.03 23.49 14.40
CA ALA A 329 -8.27 22.10 14.82
C ALA A 329 -7.73 21.09 13.79
N SER A 330 -7.96 21.33 12.50
CA SER A 330 -7.41 20.49 11.43
C SER A 330 -5.88 20.51 11.41
N GLN A 331 -5.25 21.67 11.59
CA GLN A 331 -3.79 21.78 11.66
C GLN A 331 -3.22 21.05 12.88
N GLU A 332 -3.90 21.09 14.02
CA GLU A 332 -3.48 20.38 15.22
C GLU A 332 -3.61 18.85 15.09
N THR A 333 -4.68 18.37 14.46
CA THR A 333 -4.81 16.93 14.13
C THR A 333 -3.73 16.49 13.14
N VAL A 334 -3.42 17.29 12.11
CA VAL A 334 -2.32 16.98 11.19
C VAL A 334 -0.97 16.98 11.89
N ARG A 335 -0.69 17.94 12.78
CA ARG A 335 0.55 17.96 13.58
C ARG A 335 0.65 16.73 14.47
N SER A 336 -0.41 16.39 15.20
CA SER A 336 -0.39 15.20 16.07
C SER A 336 -0.23 13.89 15.30
N LEU A 337 -0.83 13.77 14.12
CA LEU A 337 -0.61 12.61 13.24
C LEU A 337 0.82 12.57 12.71
N MET A 338 1.40 13.73 12.38
CA MET A 338 2.79 13.83 11.93
C MET A 338 3.78 13.49 13.05
N ASP A 339 3.52 13.94 14.27
CA ASP A 339 4.31 13.60 15.45
C ASP A 339 4.22 12.10 15.76
N ARG A 340 3.01 11.51 15.72
CA ARG A 340 2.82 10.06 15.88
C ARG A 340 3.54 9.26 14.79
N LEU A 341 3.49 9.72 13.55
CA LEU A 341 4.20 9.06 12.44
C LEU A 341 5.72 9.17 12.62
N SER A 342 6.21 10.30 13.17
CA SER A 342 7.64 10.50 13.46
C SER A 342 8.11 9.67 14.65
N GLU A 343 7.28 9.50 15.68
CA GLU A 343 7.55 8.61 16.81
C GLU A 343 7.52 7.13 16.38
N GLU A 344 6.64 6.77 15.45
CA GLU A 344 6.60 5.44 14.87
C GLU A 344 7.84 5.16 13.99
N ASP A 345 8.35 6.16 13.25
CA ASP A 345 9.57 6.03 12.43
C ASP A 345 10.86 5.95 13.27
N GLU A 346 10.97 6.68 14.40
CA GLU A 346 12.11 6.55 15.35
C GLU A 346 12.04 5.28 16.22
N GLY A 347 10.90 4.59 16.25
CA GLY A 347 10.67 3.37 17.04
C GLY A 347 10.35 2.12 16.22
N THR A 348 10.50 2.13 14.90
CA THR A 348 9.99 0.99 14.10
C THR A 348 10.82 -0.30 14.26
N PRO A 349 10.14 -1.45 14.28
CA PRO A 349 10.72 -2.80 14.29
C PRO A 349 11.49 -3.16 13.00
N LYS A 350 11.82 -2.18 12.16
CA LYS A 350 12.56 -2.39 10.92
C LYS A 350 14.03 -2.71 11.20
N ASP A 351 14.64 -1.99 12.13
CA ASP A 351 16.01 -2.27 12.59
C ASP A 351 16.06 -3.59 13.37
N ASP A 352 15.05 -3.88 14.19
CA ASP A 352 14.94 -5.17 14.87
C ASP A 352 14.69 -6.32 13.89
N MET A 353 13.85 -6.14 12.87
CA MET A 353 13.58 -7.13 11.84
C MET A 353 14.78 -7.32 10.92
N GLN A 354 15.56 -6.28 10.65
CA GLN A 354 16.79 -6.34 9.90
C GLN A 354 17.90 -7.05 10.69
N ASN A 355 18.01 -6.78 12.00
CA ASN A 355 18.87 -7.53 12.91
C ASN A 355 18.47 -9.00 13.02
N ILE A 356 17.16 -9.32 13.09
CA ILE A 356 16.66 -10.70 13.12
C ILE A 356 16.97 -11.42 11.80
N ILE A 357 16.81 -10.75 10.65
CA ILE A 357 17.16 -11.31 9.35
C ILE A 357 18.67 -11.56 9.26
N GLU A 358 19.51 -10.61 9.68
CA GLU A 358 20.96 -10.81 9.72
C GLU A 358 21.34 -11.97 10.66
N GLN A 359 20.75 -12.04 11.83
CA GLN A 359 20.98 -13.11 12.81
C GLN A 359 20.54 -14.47 12.26
N PHE A 360 19.37 -14.56 11.62
CA PHE A 360 18.88 -15.78 10.98
C PHE A 360 19.80 -16.21 9.83
N THR A 361 20.27 -15.26 9.02
CA THR A 361 21.17 -15.56 7.89
C THR A 361 22.50 -16.10 8.39
N LEU A 362 23.05 -15.50 9.45
CA LEU A 362 24.29 -15.95 10.09
C LEU A 362 24.12 -17.34 10.73
N ASP A 363 23.00 -17.58 11.41
CA ASP A 363 22.73 -18.85 12.06
C ASP A 363 22.47 -19.97 11.04
N SER A 364 21.75 -19.67 9.95
CA SER A 364 21.56 -20.59 8.83
C SER A 364 22.89 -20.94 8.15
N GLN A 365 23.82 -19.98 8.04
CA GLN A 365 25.16 -20.22 7.51
C GLN A 365 26.00 -21.09 8.46
N ASN A 366 25.95 -20.83 9.77
CA ASN A 366 26.61 -21.65 10.78
C ASN A 366 26.07 -23.08 10.77
N MET A 367 24.75 -23.23 10.70
CA MET A 367 24.10 -24.54 10.68
C MET A 367 24.50 -25.33 9.42
N MET A 368 24.53 -24.67 8.25
CA MET A 368 25.02 -25.26 7.00
C MET A 368 26.48 -25.74 7.12
N ASN A 369 27.35 -24.93 7.74
CA ASN A 369 28.75 -25.31 7.97
C ASN A 369 28.87 -26.52 8.93
N THR A 370 28.05 -26.60 9.98
CA THR A 370 28.00 -27.79 10.84
C THR A 370 27.49 -29.02 10.12
N VAL A 371 26.48 -28.89 9.25
CA VAL A 371 26.00 -30.01 8.43
C VAL A 371 27.11 -30.50 7.51
N GLN A 372 27.82 -29.59 6.83
CA GLN A 372 28.94 -29.95 5.98
C GLN A 372 30.08 -30.64 6.75
N MET A 373 30.43 -30.15 7.94
CA MET A 373 31.42 -30.83 8.80
C MET A 373 30.95 -32.23 9.22
N LEU A 374 29.67 -32.40 9.54
CA LEU A 374 29.10 -33.69 9.91
C LEU A 374 29.00 -34.66 8.72
N GLU A 375 28.77 -34.14 7.52
CA GLU A 375 28.82 -34.92 6.27
C GLU A 375 30.25 -35.39 5.98
N GLU A 376 31.24 -34.50 6.09
CA GLU A 376 32.65 -34.84 5.95
C GLU A 376 33.10 -35.86 7.02
N GLU A 377 32.66 -35.71 8.27
CA GLU A 377 32.95 -36.67 9.33
C GLU A 377 32.29 -38.03 9.05
N ASN A 378 31.03 -38.04 8.59
CA ASN A 378 30.35 -39.28 8.21
C ASN A 378 31.04 -39.97 7.03
N GLU A 379 31.49 -39.22 6.03
CA GLU A 379 32.21 -39.79 4.90
C GLU A 379 33.54 -40.39 5.35
N GLN A 380 34.29 -39.70 6.22
CA GLN A 380 35.51 -40.25 6.82
C GLN A 380 35.25 -41.49 7.67
N LEU A 381 34.13 -41.56 8.38
CA LEU A 381 33.74 -42.74 9.17
C LEU A 381 33.34 -43.90 8.26
N ARG A 382 32.63 -43.63 7.16
CA ARG A 382 32.30 -44.63 6.14
C ARG A 382 33.56 -45.17 5.49
N GLU A 383 34.47 -44.31 5.04
CA GLU A 383 35.77 -44.71 4.49
C GLU A 383 36.60 -45.52 5.50
N LYS A 384 36.59 -45.16 6.78
CA LYS A 384 37.26 -45.96 7.83
C LYS A 384 36.61 -47.33 8.05
N SER A 385 35.28 -47.42 7.93
CA SER A 385 34.54 -48.68 8.04
C SER A 385 34.74 -49.57 6.79
N GLU A 386 34.90 -48.96 5.62
CA GLU A 386 35.05 -49.64 4.34
C GLU A 386 36.51 -50.06 4.07
N ASN A 387 37.48 -49.29 4.57
CA ASN A 387 38.91 -49.63 4.52
C ASN A 387 39.38 -50.50 5.70
N ALA A 388 38.50 -50.86 6.64
CA ALA A 388 38.82 -51.83 7.67
C ALA A 388 38.93 -53.25 7.05
N PRO A 389 40.06 -53.97 7.21
CA PRO A 389 40.28 -55.24 6.53
C PRO A 389 39.26 -56.30 6.99
N PRO A 390 38.84 -57.21 6.09
CA PRO A 390 37.92 -58.30 6.43
C PRO A 390 38.65 -59.29 7.33
N SER A 391 38.45 -59.16 8.64
CA SER A 391 38.96 -60.11 9.63
C SER A 391 37.89 -61.16 9.88
N GLU A 392 38.30 -62.40 9.67
CA GLU A 392 37.53 -63.63 9.81
C GLU A 392 36.89 -63.81 11.21
N GLN A 393 35.86 -64.65 11.21
CA GLN A 393 34.97 -65.00 12.33
C GLN A 393 35.68 -65.60 13.57
N ILE A 394 34.88 -65.66 14.65
CA ILE A 394 34.90 -66.58 15.82
C ILE A 394 35.66 -66.10 17.08
N SER A 395 34.97 -65.36 17.96
CA SER A 395 34.73 -65.66 19.40
C SER A 395 34.34 -64.40 20.19
N GLN A 396 33.29 -64.51 21.01
CA GLN A 396 32.76 -63.52 21.97
C GLN A 396 33.81 -62.97 22.98
N PRO A 397 33.55 -61.86 23.74
CA PRO A 397 32.26 -61.19 23.97
C PRO A 397 32.22 -59.68 23.66
N ALA A 398 31.14 -59.27 22.99
CA ALA A 398 30.72 -57.90 22.73
C ALA A 398 30.12 -57.21 23.98
N ALA A 399 30.89 -57.07 25.06
CA ALA A 399 30.43 -56.36 26.26
C ALA A 399 30.85 -54.87 26.28
N ASN A 400 32.00 -54.52 25.72
CA ASN A 400 32.53 -53.15 25.81
C ASN A 400 31.90 -52.19 24.79
N ASP A 401 31.67 -52.62 23.55
CA ASP A 401 31.04 -51.77 22.53
C ASP A 401 29.56 -51.54 22.82
N SER A 402 28.84 -52.55 23.37
CA SER A 402 27.44 -52.38 23.78
C SER A 402 27.30 -51.40 24.96
N ASN A 403 28.28 -51.37 25.87
CA ASN A 403 28.30 -50.42 26.98
C ASN A 403 28.66 -49.01 26.50
N GLN A 404 29.60 -48.84 25.57
CA GLN A 404 29.90 -47.54 24.97
C GLN A 404 28.71 -46.98 24.17
N LEU A 405 28.04 -47.82 23.38
CA LEU A 405 26.85 -47.41 22.63
C LEU A 405 25.72 -47.01 23.60
N LYS A 406 25.51 -47.75 24.69
CA LYS A 406 24.52 -47.38 25.72
C LYS A 406 24.87 -46.07 26.43
N THR A 407 26.14 -45.80 26.69
CA THR A 407 26.58 -44.54 27.29
C THR A 407 26.38 -43.37 26.32
N GLN A 408 26.69 -43.53 25.03
CA GLN A 408 26.41 -42.52 24.02
C GLN A 408 24.90 -42.29 23.82
N LEU A 409 24.11 -43.35 23.84
CA LEU A 409 22.66 -43.24 23.71
C LEU A 409 22.08 -42.50 24.92
N LYS A 410 22.54 -42.80 26.14
CA LYS A 410 22.18 -42.03 27.34
C LYS A 410 22.60 -40.56 27.25
N SER A 411 23.83 -40.28 26.82
CA SER A 411 24.32 -38.92 26.60
C SER A 411 23.44 -38.15 25.61
N LYS A 412 23.10 -38.74 24.46
CA LYS A 412 22.21 -38.12 23.46
C LYS A 412 20.78 -37.94 23.96
N THR A 413 20.31 -38.85 24.82
CA THR A 413 18.98 -38.71 25.44
C THR A 413 18.97 -37.56 26.45
N GLU A 414 20.07 -37.37 27.17
CA GLU A 414 20.25 -36.25 28.12
C GLU A 414 20.38 -34.91 27.38
N ASP A 415 21.11 -34.86 26.26
CA ASP A 415 21.21 -33.67 25.40
C ASP A 415 19.84 -33.27 24.83
N LEU A 416 19.02 -34.23 24.38
CA LEU A 416 17.66 -33.96 23.91
C LEU A 416 16.75 -33.42 25.01
N LEU A 417 16.92 -33.90 26.25
CA LEU A 417 16.13 -33.47 27.39
C LEU A 417 16.52 -32.05 27.83
N ASN A 418 17.82 -31.74 27.77
CA ASN A 418 18.32 -30.37 27.96
C ASN A 418 17.82 -29.42 26.86
N LEU A 419 17.87 -29.83 25.60
CA LEU A 419 17.38 -29.01 24.49
C LEU A 419 15.87 -28.76 24.58
N GLN A 420 15.10 -29.77 25.01
CA GLN A 420 13.67 -29.62 25.28
C GLN A 420 13.41 -28.66 26.45
N SER A 421 14.25 -28.67 27.48
CA SER A 421 14.18 -27.72 28.58
C SER A 421 14.48 -26.30 28.13
N GLU A 422 15.54 -26.10 27.32
CA GLU A 422 15.89 -24.80 26.75
C GLU A 422 14.79 -24.26 25.83
N PHE A 423 14.16 -25.12 25.03
CA PHE A 423 13.02 -24.75 24.20
C PHE A 423 11.81 -24.30 25.03
N ASN A 424 11.48 -25.03 26.10
CA ASN A 424 10.41 -24.63 27.03
C ASN A 424 10.71 -23.30 27.74
N GLU A 425 11.97 -23.05 28.11
CA GLU A 425 12.38 -21.78 28.72
C GLU A 425 12.26 -20.62 27.72
N LEU A 426 12.63 -20.85 26.46
CA LEU A 426 12.46 -19.88 25.38
C LEU A 426 10.99 -19.58 25.12
N GLU A 427 10.13 -20.60 25.08
CA GLU A 427 8.68 -20.46 24.92
C GLU A 427 8.07 -19.64 26.07
N GLN A 428 8.46 -19.92 27.32
CA GLN A 428 8.04 -19.12 28.48
C GLN A 428 8.51 -17.67 28.38
N ARG A 429 9.72 -17.44 27.87
CA ARG A 429 10.25 -16.09 27.68
C ARG A 429 9.53 -15.33 26.56
N TYR A 430 9.15 -16.02 25.49
CA TYR A 430 8.29 -15.48 24.43
C TYR A 430 6.91 -15.11 24.96
N LEU A 431 6.30 -15.99 25.75
CA LEU A 431 5.01 -15.71 26.38
C LEU A 431 5.07 -14.51 27.33
N ALA A 432 6.13 -14.42 28.15
CA ALA A 432 6.32 -13.28 29.05
C ALA A 432 6.53 -11.96 28.30
N LEU A 433 7.25 -11.97 27.17
CA LEU A 433 7.40 -10.80 26.30
C LEU A 433 6.07 -10.41 25.63
N PHE A 434 5.28 -11.40 25.20
CA PHE A 434 3.97 -11.19 24.62
C PHE A 434 2.99 -10.58 25.63
N GLU A 435 2.95 -11.10 26.86
CA GLU A 435 2.12 -10.55 27.95
C GLU A 435 2.52 -9.11 28.30
N LYS A 436 3.82 -8.81 28.33
CA LYS A 436 4.33 -7.46 28.64
C LYS A 436 4.03 -6.41 27.55
N ASN A 437 3.89 -6.82 26.29
CA ASN A 437 3.55 -5.91 25.18
C ASN A 437 2.04 -5.67 25.00
N ILE A 438 1.20 -6.28 25.84
CA ILE A 438 -0.26 -6.14 25.83
C ILE A 438 -0.78 -5.24 26.96
N GLU A 439 0.06 -4.90 27.95
CA GLU A 439 -0.16 -3.78 28.89
C GLU A 439 0.44 -2.48 28.36
#